data_AF-A0A7S4N614-F1
#
_entry.id   AF-A0A7S4N614-F1
#
_cell.length_a   1.000
_cell.length_b   1.000
_cell.length_c   1.000
_cell.angle_alpha   90.00
_cell.angle_beta   90.00
_cell.angle_gamma   90.00
#
_symmetry.space_group_name_H-M   'P 1'
#
loop_
_entity.id
_entity.type
_entity.pdbx_description
1 polymer ?
#
loop_
_entity_poly.entity_id
_entity_poly.type
_entity_poly.pdbx_seq_one_letter_code
_entity_poly.pdbx_strand_id
1 'polypeptide(L)'
;MSSTTARALSGYRRLFRARKVLFQGDGRAMRESRVAIREQFAQNRAASDPAHIEGLLTMIDEAEDMLLHGIARGELNPATGNYQVKIRPEHTSDGDTPAHETTSMEPITKETGTKIGSKPEVVVTSSKGSEEGANR
;
A
#
# COMPACT_ATOMS: atom_id res chain seq x y z
N MET A 1 -13.08 -31.49 -2.92
CA MET A 1 -13.09 -30.12 -2.36
C MET A 1 -11.82 -29.95 -1.54
N SER A 2 -10.98 -28.96 -1.86
CA SER A 2 -9.77 -28.70 -1.06
C SER A 2 -10.20 -28.24 0.33
N SER A 3 -9.64 -28.87 1.38
CA SER A 3 -9.93 -28.46 2.75
C SER A 3 -9.52 -27.00 2.96
N THR A 4 -10.43 -26.16 3.46
CA THR A 4 -10.16 -24.76 3.81
C THR A 4 -8.89 -24.61 4.65
N THR A 5 -8.65 -25.55 5.57
CA THR A 5 -7.44 -25.57 6.40
C THR A 5 -6.16 -25.75 5.59
N ALA A 6 -6.19 -26.55 4.52
CA ALA A 6 -5.06 -26.73 3.62
C ALA A 6 -4.78 -25.47 2.81
N ARG A 7 -5.83 -24.78 2.33
CA ARG A 7 -5.71 -23.48 1.64
C ARG A 7 -5.12 -22.40 2.55
N ALA A 8 -5.65 -22.27 3.77
CA ALA A 8 -5.14 -21.32 4.76
C ALA A 8 -3.68 -21.59 5.14
N LEU A 9 -3.30 -22.85 5.36
CA LEU A 9 -1.92 -23.22 5.68
C LEU A 9 -0.96 -22.97 4.51
N SER A 10 -1.41 -23.25 3.28
CA SER A 10 -0.64 -22.96 2.07
C SER A 10 -0.41 -21.45 1.93
N GLY A 11 -1.47 -20.65 2.08
CA GLY A 11 -1.42 -19.18 2.09
C GLY A 11 -0.48 -18.62 3.15
N TYR A 12 -0.55 -19.13 4.39
CA TYR A 12 0.37 -18.75 5.46
C TYR A 12 1.84 -18.98 5.06
N ARG A 13 2.16 -20.13 4.45
CA ARG A 13 3.53 -20.44 4.01
C ARG A 13 3.98 -19.54 2.86
N ARG A 14 3.07 -19.21 1.95
CA ARG A 14 3.29 -18.30 0.82
C ARG A 14 3.65 -16.89 1.31
N LEU A 15 2.85 -16.30 2.20
CA LEU A 15 3.17 -15.01 2.84
C LEU A 15 4.54 -15.00 3.54
N PHE A 16 4.88 -16.09 4.24
CA PHE A 16 6.18 -16.21 4.90
C PHE A 16 7.37 -16.30 3.94
N ARG A 17 7.15 -16.79 2.72
CA ARG A 17 8.15 -16.78 1.64
C ARG A 17 8.24 -15.40 1.02
N ALA A 18 7.10 -14.78 0.67
CA ALA A 18 7.05 -13.43 0.10
C ALA A 18 7.76 -12.40 0.99
N ARG A 19 7.47 -12.37 2.29
CA ARG A 19 8.17 -11.44 3.22
C ARG A 19 9.69 -11.63 3.26
N LYS A 20 10.19 -12.86 3.09
CA LYS A 20 11.63 -13.15 3.10
C LYS A 20 12.31 -12.58 1.85
N VAL A 21 11.61 -12.61 0.72
CA VAL A 21 12.08 -12.03 -0.54
C VAL A 21 12.09 -10.51 -0.44
N LEU A 22 11.00 -9.91 0.03
CA LEU A 22 10.87 -8.45 0.10
C LEU A 22 11.82 -7.81 1.13
N PHE A 23 11.86 -8.33 2.36
CA PHE A 23 12.60 -7.73 3.48
C PHE A 23 13.99 -8.33 3.67
N GLN A 24 14.60 -8.90 2.62
CA GLN A 24 15.94 -9.46 2.73
C GLN A 24 16.95 -8.39 3.18
N GLY A 25 17.68 -8.66 4.26
CA GLY A 25 18.64 -7.72 4.84
C GLY A 25 18.04 -6.69 5.80
N ASP A 26 16.72 -6.52 5.85
CA ASP A 26 16.04 -5.69 6.85
C ASP A 26 15.57 -6.54 8.03
N GLY A 27 16.42 -6.64 9.06
CA GLY A 27 16.12 -7.42 10.26
C GLY A 27 14.92 -6.92 11.07
N ARG A 28 14.61 -5.62 11.01
CA ARG A 28 13.47 -5.03 11.72
C ARG A 28 12.18 -5.38 10.99
N ALA A 29 12.09 -5.08 9.70
CA ALA A 29 10.92 -5.40 8.88
C ALA A 29 10.66 -6.92 8.85
N MET A 30 11.71 -7.74 8.83
CA MET A 30 11.58 -9.19 8.96
C MET A 30 10.93 -9.61 10.28
N ARG A 31 11.29 -9.00 11.41
CA ARG A 31 10.70 -9.34 12.71
C ARG A 31 9.26 -8.86 12.81
N GLU A 32 8.99 -7.62 12.42
CA GLU A 32 7.66 -7.01 12.53
C GLU A 32 6.65 -7.68 11.60
N SER A 33 7.03 -7.95 10.34
CA SER A 33 6.17 -8.70 9.39
C SER A 33 5.79 -10.09 9.90
N ARG A 34 6.71 -10.79 10.58
CA ARG A 34 6.42 -12.10 11.19
C ARG A 34 5.35 -12.00 12.28
N VAL A 35 5.40 -10.95 13.09
CA VAL A 35 4.41 -10.73 14.16
C VAL A 35 3.05 -10.41 13.54
N ALA A 36 3.01 -9.46 12.60
CA ALA A 36 1.79 -9.05 11.92
C ALA A 36 1.07 -10.21 11.24
N ILE A 37 1.78 -11.05 10.47
CA ILE A 37 1.15 -12.22 9.82
C ILE A 37 0.60 -13.19 10.85
N ARG A 38 1.34 -13.47 11.93
CA ARG A 38 0.86 -14.41 12.97
C ARG A 38 -0.37 -13.87 13.71
N GLU A 39 -0.37 -12.58 13.99
CA GLU A 39 -1.47 -11.91 14.69
C GLU A 39 -2.74 -11.95 13.85
N GLN A 40 -2.66 -11.61 12.56
CA GLN A 40 -3.82 -11.66 11.66
C GLN A 40 -4.42 -13.07 11.54
N PHE A 41 -3.59 -14.11 11.45
CA PHE A 41 -4.08 -15.49 11.46
C PHE A 41 -4.67 -15.92 12.81
N ALA A 42 -4.13 -15.40 13.91
CA ALA A 42 -4.67 -15.67 15.24
C ALA A 42 -6.04 -15.01 15.46
N GLN A 43 -6.19 -13.75 15.03
CA GLN A 43 -7.45 -12.99 15.10
C GLN A 43 -8.58 -13.71 14.34
N ASN A 44 -8.27 -14.31 13.20
CA ASN A 44 -9.26 -14.97 12.34
C ASN A 44 -9.37 -16.49 12.55
N ARG A 45 -8.71 -17.06 13.57
CA ARG A 45 -8.67 -18.52 13.79
C ARG A 45 -10.05 -19.15 14.03
N ALA A 46 -10.97 -18.40 14.63
CA ALA A 46 -12.30 -18.86 14.99
C ALA A 46 -13.37 -18.54 13.92
N ALA A 47 -12.96 -18.04 12.74
CA ALA A 47 -13.87 -17.79 11.63
C ALA A 47 -14.57 -19.09 11.21
N SER A 48 -15.90 -19.05 11.15
CA SER A 48 -16.76 -20.21 10.83
C SER A 48 -17.70 -19.96 9.66
N ASP A 49 -17.98 -18.70 9.34
CA ASP A 49 -18.81 -18.33 8.20
C ASP A 49 -18.08 -18.62 6.87
N PRO A 50 -18.64 -19.45 5.98
CA PRO A 50 -18.00 -19.80 4.72
C PRO A 50 -17.69 -18.61 3.82
N ALA A 51 -18.58 -17.61 3.74
CA ALA A 51 -18.38 -16.44 2.88
C ALA A 51 -17.21 -15.58 3.41
N HIS A 52 -17.18 -15.35 4.73
CA HIS A 52 -16.09 -14.66 5.37
C HIS A 52 -14.74 -15.39 5.18
N ILE A 53 -14.72 -16.71 5.33
CA ILE A 53 -13.53 -17.54 5.12
C ILE A 53 -12.97 -17.39 3.71
N GLU A 54 -13.81 -17.44 2.68
CA GLU A 54 -13.34 -17.25 1.31
C GLU A 54 -12.77 -15.84 1.11
N GLY A 55 -13.40 -14.81 1.69
CA GLY A 55 -12.85 -13.45 1.69
C GLY A 55 -11.47 -13.36 2.36
N LEU A 56 -11.28 -14.03 3.50
CA LEU A 56 -9.97 -14.12 4.16
C LEU A 56 -8.92 -14.80 3.29
N LEU A 57 -9.31 -15.85 2.55
CA LEU A 57 -8.41 -16.55 1.63
C LEU A 57 -8.02 -15.66 0.44
N THR A 58 -8.97 -14.92 -0.12
CA THR A 58 -8.69 -13.94 -1.18
C THR A 58 -7.73 -12.85 -0.68
N MET A 59 -7.93 -12.32 0.52
CA MET A 59 -6.99 -11.34 1.09
C MET A 59 -5.57 -11.88 1.29
N ILE A 60 -5.42 -13.19 1.55
CA ILE A 60 -4.08 -13.80 1.60
C ILE A 60 -3.41 -13.77 0.23
N ASP A 61 -4.16 -14.05 -0.85
CA ASP A 61 -3.64 -14.02 -2.21
C ASP A 61 -3.24 -12.60 -2.62
N GLU A 62 -4.09 -11.60 -2.36
CA GLU A 62 -3.80 -10.19 -2.63
C GLU A 62 -2.59 -9.68 -1.83
N ALA A 63 -2.49 -10.04 -0.55
CA ALA A 63 -1.36 -9.66 0.29
C ALA A 63 -0.04 -10.30 -0.19
N GLU A 64 -0.07 -11.55 -0.69
CA GLU A 64 1.11 -12.17 -1.29
C GLU A 64 1.53 -11.41 -2.55
N ASP A 65 0.59 -11.11 -3.44
CA ASP A 65 0.84 -10.41 -4.69
C ASP A 65 1.45 -9.02 -4.43
N MET A 66 0.87 -8.26 -3.50
CA MET A 66 1.37 -6.94 -3.12
C MET A 66 2.79 -7.01 -2.54
N LEU A 67 3.10 -8.03 -1.73
CA LEU A 67 4.45 -8.23 -1.19
C LEU A 67 5.50 -8.58 -2.26
N LEU A 68 5.10 -9.24 -3.35
CA LEU A 68 6.01 -9.67 -4.41
C LEU A 68 6.14 -8.65 -5.55
N HIS A 69 5.03 -7.99 -5.90
CA HIS A 69 4.91 -7.17 -7.10
C HIS A 69 4.41 -5.75 -6.82
N GLY A 70 3.81 -5.49 -5.65
CA GLY A 70 3.32 -4.15 -5.29
C GLY A 70 4.38 -3.21 -4.71
N ILE A 71 5.50 -3.75 -4.23
CA ILE A 71 6.52 -2.95 -3.52
C ILE A 71 7.84 -2.96 -4.27
N ALA A 72 8.21 -1.80 -4.82
CA ALA A 72 9.51 -1.61 -5.44
C ALA A 72 10.61 -1.47 -4.37
N ARG A 73 11.62 -2.34 -4.43
CA ARG A 73 12.76 -2.34 -3.49
C ARG A 73 13.93 -1.53 -4.06
N GLY A 74 14.41 -0.56 -3.29
CA GLY A 74 15.69 0.10 -3.54
C GLY A 74 16.85 -0.63 -2.85
N GLU A 75 17.90 -0.94 -3.60
CA GLU A 75 19.14 -1.51 -3.07
C GLU A 75 20.27 -0.46 -3.19
N LEU A 76 20.99 -0.21 -2.10
CA LEU A 76 22.14 0.68 -2.11
C LEU A 76 23.24 0.08 -2.97
N ASN A 77 23.70 0.81 -3.98
CA ASN A 77 24.89 0.45 -4.74
C ASN A 77 26.13 0.94 -3.97
N PRO A 78 26.96 0.05 -3.41
CA PRO A 78 28.11 0.44 -2.60
C PRO A 78 29.22 1.13 -3.40
N ALA A 79 29.27 0.95 -4.73
CA ALA A 79 30.28 1.58 -5.58
C ALA A 79 29.95 3.03 -5.95
N THR A 80 28.67 3.38 -6.05
CA THR A 80 28.21 4.72 -6.46
C THR A 80 27.56 5.51 -5.33
N GLY A 81 27.18 4.86 -4.23
CA GLY A 81 26.44 5.47 -3.13
C GLY A 81 24.96 5.73 -3.42
N ASN A 82 24.48 5.39 -4.61
CA ASN A 82 23.09 5.63 -5.03
C ASN A 82 22.20 4.41 -4.78
N TYR A 83 20.93 4.63 -4.47
CA TYR A 83 19.94 3.55 -4.42
C TYR A 83 19.47 3.19 -5.83
N GLN A 84 19.58 1.91 -6.18
CA GLN A 84 19.04 1.37 -7.43
C GLN A 84 17.72 0.68 -7.15
N VAL A 85 16.67 1.12 -7.86
CA VAL A 85 15.36 0.47 -7.85
C VAL A 85 15.19 -0.26 -9.17
N LYS A 86 14.90 -1.56 -9.12
CA LYS A 86 14.51 -2.31 -10.33
C LYS A 86 13.01 -2.12 -10.54
N ILE A 87 12.64 -1.10 -11.30
CA ILE A 87 11.27 -0.92 -11.77
C ILE A 87 11.00 -1.99 -12.84
N ARG A 88 10.07 -2.88 -12.57
CA ARG A 88 9.58 -3.91 -13.51
C ARG A 88 8.29 -3.41 -14.15
N PRO A 89 7.82 -4.01 -15.26
CA PRO A 89 6.56 -3.61 -15.89
C PRO A 89 5.38 -3.60 -14.92
N GLU A 90 5.37 -4.50 -13.93
CA GLU A 90 4.31 -4.56 -12.92
C GLU A 90 4.35 -3.38 -11.93
N HIS A 91 5.42 -2.59 -11.91
CA HIS A 91 5.59 -1.36 -11.13
C HIS A 91 5.36 -0.09 -11.95
N THR A 92 5.19 -0.23 -13.27
CA THR A 92 4.78 0.87 -14.15
C THR A 92 3.29 0.76 -14.38
N SER A 93 2.54 1.82 -14.11
CA SER A 93 1.16 1.92 -14.56
C SER A 93 1.17 1.81 -16.09
N ASP A 94 0.73 0.67 -16.63
CA ASP A 94 0.39 0.56 -18.04
C ASP A 94 -0.56 1.72 -18.37
N GLY A 95 -0.15 2.56 -19.32
CA GLY A 95 -0.70 3.86 -19.58
C GLY A 95 -2.10 3.80 -20.19
N ASP A 96 -3.12 3.73 -19.33
CA ASP A 96 -4.50 4.13 -19.64
C ASP A 96 -5.17 4.88 -18.47
N THR A 97 -4.37 5.45 -17.56
CA THR A 97 -4.89 6.47 -16.64
C THR A 97 -4.69 7.84 -17.29
N PRO A 98 -5.77 8.59 -17.61
CA PRO A 98 -5.62 9.95 -18.14
C PRO A 98 -4.84 10.77 -17.12
N ALA A 99 -3.86 11.53 -17.63
CA ALA A 99 -2.87 12.31 -16.90
C ALA A 99 -3.50 13.39 -15.99
N HIS A 100 -4.15 12.97 -14.90
CA HIS A 100 -4.45 13.84 -13.79
C HIS A 100 -3.39 13.63 -12.71
N GLU A 101 -2.50 14.60 -12.68
CA GLU A 101 -1.57 14.92 -11.59
C GLU A 101 -0.49 13.87 -11.31
N THR A 102 0.46 13.79 -12.25
CA THR A 102 1.85 13.84 -11.79
C THR A 102 1.97 15.08 -10.90
N THR A 103 2.05 14.90 -9.59
CA THR A 103 2.46 15.97 -8.68
C THR A 103 3.91 16.30 -8.99
N SER A 104 4.13 17.07 -10.06
CA SER A 104 5.38 17.72 -10.37
C SER A 104 5.59 18.75 -9.28
N MET A 105 6.15 18.31 -8.14
CA MET A 105 6.65 19.22 -7.14
C MET A 105 7.83 19.96 -7.75
N GLU A 106 7.59 21.21 -8.14
CA GLU A 106 8.67 22.09 -8.54
C GLU A 106 9.69 22.21 -7.39
N PRO A 107 11.00 22.23 -7.68
CA PRO A 107 12.01 22.41 -6.66
C PRO A 107 11.74 23.72 -5.90
N ILE A 108 11.84 23.68 -4.56
CA ILE A 108 11.67 24.87 -3.72
C ILE A 108 12.75 25.87 -4.11
N THR A 109 12.36 26.90 -4.87
CA THR A 109 13.27 28.01 -5.22
C THR A 109 13.42 28.96 -4.04
N LYS A 110 14.51 29.76 -4.04
CA LYS A 110 14.75 30.77 -2.99
C LYS A 110 13.58 31.74 -2.83
N GLU A 111 12.82 31.99 -3.91
CA GLU A 111 11.62 32.83 -3.89
C GLU A 111 10.48 32.22 -3.08
N THR A 112 10.25 30.91 -3.18
CA THR A 112 9.24 30.17 -2.40
C THR A 112 9.56 30.19 -0.91
N GLY A 113 10.84 30.11 -0.54
CA GLY A 113 11.29 30.23 0.86
C GLY A 113 10.95 31.58 1.51
N THR A 114 11.00 32.67 0.74
CA THR A 114 10.63 34.02 1.23
C THR A 114 9.13 34.22 1.45
N LYS A 115 8.26 33.47 0.76
CA LYS A 115 6.80 33.60 0.87
C LYS A 115 6.19 32.82 2.04
N ILE A 116 6.92 31.87 2.63
CA ILE A 116 6.44 31.07 3.79
C ILE A 116 6.37 31.91 5.08
N GLY A 117 6.98 33.10 5.10
CA GLY A 117 6.91 34.03 6.24
C GLY A 117 5.58 34.77 6.40
N SER A 118 4.69 34.77 5.39
CA SER A 118 3.35 35.35 5.55
C SER A 118 2.37 34.29 6.04
N LYS A 119 1.88 34.51 7.26
CA LYS A 119 0.86 33.73 7.99
C LYS A 119 -0.23 33.19 7.04
N PRO A 120 -0.54 31.88 7.03
CA PRO A 120 -1.57 31.35 6.14
C PRO A 120 -2.96 31.87 6.57
N GLU A 121 -3.70 32.45 5.63
CA GLU A 121 -5.09 32.86 5.79
C GLU A 121 -6.00 31.66 5.49
N VAL A 122 -6.69 31.16 6.51
CA VAL A 122 -7.64 30.05 6.37
C VAL A 122 -9.01 30.64 6.06
N VAL A 123 -9.43 30.55 4.79
CA VAL A 123 -10.78 30.92 4.38
C VAL A 123 -11.69 29.70 4.49
N VAL A 124 -12.59 29.73 5.48
CA VAL A 124 -13.62 28.70 5.67
C VAL A 124 -14.86 29.10 4.87
N THR A 125 -15.11 28.46 3.73
CA THR A 125 -16.39 28.58 3.02
C THR A 125 -17.35 27.49 3.49
N SER A 126 -18.32 27.86 4.34
CA SER A 126 -19.46 27.00 4.67
C SER A 126 -20.53 27.11 3.57
N SER A 127 -20.77 26.03 2.82
CA SER A 127 -21.92 25.93 1.92
C SER A 127 -23.20 25.68 2.75
N LYS A 128 -24.06 26.70 2.85
CA LYS A 128 -25.44 26.49 3.31
C LYS A 128 -26.22 25.88 2.15
N GLY A 129 -26.72 24.66 2.35
CA GLY A 129 -27.72 24.07 1.48
C GLY A 129 -28.97 24.94 1.46
N SER A 130 -29.31 25.45 0.28
CA SER A 130 -30.61 26.06 0.01
C SER A 130 -31.50 24.99 -0.58
N GLU A 131 -32.42 24.50 0.25
CA GLU A 131 -33.70 23.95 -0.19
C GLU A 131 -34.43 25.01 -1.02
N GLU A 132 -34.87 24.67 -2.23
CA GLU A 132 -35.94 25.41 -2.88
C GLU A 132 -36.78 24.45 -3.72
N GLY A 133 -37.93 24.09 -3.17
CA GLY A 133 -39.01 23.46 -3.92
C GLY A 133 -39.89 24.49 -4.61
N ALA A 134 -40.73 23.96 -5.50
CA ALA A 134 -41.99 24.49 -6.02
C ALA A 134 -41.98 25.29 -7.36
N ASN A 135 -42.58 24.61 -8.34
CA ASN A 135 -43.67 25.09 -9.21
C ASN A 135 -43.32 25.63 -10.61
N ARG A 136 -43.50 24.78 -11.64
CA ARG A 136 -44.38 25.00 -12.80
C ARG A 136 -44.58 23.73 -13.62
#